data_AF-A0A7W1KN98-F1
#
_entry.id   AF-A0A7W1KN98-F1
#
_cell.length_a   1.000
_cell.length_b   1.000
_cell.length_c   1.000
_cell.angle_alpha   90.00
_cell.angle_beta   90.00
_cell.angle_gamma   90.00
#
_symmetry.space_group_name_H-M   'P 1'
#
loop_
_entity.id
_entity.type
_entity.pdbx_description
1 polymer ?
#
loop_
_entity_poly.entity_id
_entity_poly.type
_entity_poly.pdbx_seq_one_letter_code
_entity_poly.pdbx_strand_id
1 'polypeptide(L)'
;GNVLHIPTVLGAVVVTYNLPSLGDAKLKFDGTLLVDIFMGRVTKWNDPKIAALNPGVKLPNIDLIVVHRSDGSGTTYVFTDYLNKFSREWKDKVGYATSVNWPVGLGGKGNEGVTQQVKQVEGALGYVELIYALSNKLPYGQIKNPSGSFITPSLETVTSAAAGIKLPKDTDFRVSITNAPGAEAYPIASFTWLLVKKDNKDTAKAKLIRDFLAWMITPEAQKMAADLHYAPLPAPVVALVEARLQSLKAGGKVIAGR
;
A
#
# COMPACT_ATOMS: atom_id res chain seq x y z
N GLY A 1 6.57 -15.97 -18.14
CA GLY A 1 7.09 -14.71 -18.74
C GLY A 1 8.56 -14.56 -18.41
N ASN A 2 9.32 -13.83 -19.22
CA ASN A 2 10.80 -13.73 -19.08
C ASN A 2 11.25 -12.62 -18.11
N VAL A 3 10.41 -12.26 -17.14
CA VAL A 3 10.59 -11.15 -16.19
C VAL A 3 10.46 -11.69 -14.77
N LEU A 4 11.41 -11.32 -13.92
CA LEU A 4 11.43 -11.57 -12.49
C LEU A 4 10.87 -10.35 -11.76
N HIS A 5 10.06 -10.59 -10.73
CA HIS A 5 9.64 -9.57 -9.79
C HIS A 5 10.61 -9.59 -8.62
N ILE A 6 11.14 -8.43 -8.25
CA ILE A 6 12.09 -8.28 -7.16
C ILE A 6 11.50 -7.30 -6.16
N PRO A 7 10.95 -7.75 -5.01
CA PRO A 7 10.48 -6.85 -3.97
C PRO A 7 11.67 -6.07 -3.40
N THR A 8 11.48 -4.78 -3.09
CA THR A 8 12.58 -3.91 -2.65
C THR A 8 12.37 -3.33 -1.26
N VAL A 9 11.17 -2.84 -0.98
CA VAL A 9 10.74 -2.26 0.31
C VAL A 9 9.25 -2.49 0.51
N LEU A 10 8.74 -2.15 1.69
CA LEU A 10 7.31 -2.14 1.98
C LEU A 10 6.81 -0.73 2.27
N GLY A 11 5.55 -0.48 1.92
CA GLY A 11 4.86 0.78 2.21
C GLY A 11 3.45 0.54 2.72
N ALA A 12 2.83 1.60 3.22
CA ALA A 12 1.44 1.62 3.65
C ALA A 12 0.62 2.52 2.74
N VAL A 13 -0.54 2.04 2.31
CA VAL A 13 -1.57 2.90 1.74
C VAL A 13 -2.48 3.36 2.88
N VAL A 14 -2.45 4.65 3.17
CA VAL A 14 -3.21 5.24 4.27
C VAL A 14 -4.46 5.94 3.77
N VAL A 15 -5.53 5.86 4.56
CA VAL A 15 -6.74 6.64 4.33
C VAL A 15 -6.53 8.01 4.96
N THR A 16 -6.48 9.04 4.14
CA THR A 16 -6.30 10.43 4.54
C THR A 16 -7.56 11.25 4.26
N TYR A 17 -7.78 12.32 5.02
CA TYR A 17 -9.00 13.11 4.94
C TYR A 17 -8.74 14.59 5.23
N ASN A 18 -9.73 15.44 4.97
CA ASN A 18 -9.68 16.86 5.28
C ASN A 18 -10.89 17.28 6.10
N LEU A 19 -10.70 17.32 7.41
CA LEU A 19 -11.69 17.72 8.40
C LEU A 19 -11.04 18.64 9.44
N PRO A 20 -10.85 19.94 9.13
CA PRO A 20 -10.19 20.87 10.03
C PRO A 20 -10.86 20.94 11.41
N SER A 21 -12.19 20.75 11.44
CA SER A 21 -12.99 20.74 12.67
C SER A 21 -12.61 19.65 13.68
N LEU A 22 -11.87 18.62 13.26
CA LEU A 22 -11.44 17.52 14.14
C LEU A 22 -10.15 17.83 14.92
N GLY A 23 -9.40 18.87 14.54
CA GLY A 23 -8.08 19.13 15.12
C GLY A 23 -7.17 17.91 15.02
N ASP A 24 -6.61 17.47 16.15
CA ASP A 24 -5.69 16.32 16.22
C ASP A 24 -6.39 14.95 16.33
N ALA A 25 -7.73 14.92 16.39
CA ALA A 25 -8.46 13.67 16.51
C ALA A 25 -8.22 12.77 15.28
N LYS A 26 -7.80 11.53 15.56
CA LYS A 26 -7.59 10.50 14.55
C LYS A 26 -8.86 9.66 14.40
N LEU A 27 -9.29 9.47 13.16
CA LEU A 27 -10.43 8.62 12.86
C LEU A 27 -10.02 7.15 12.71
N LYS A 28 -10.97 6.28 13.04
CA LYS A 28 -10.92 4.83 12.91
C LYS A 28 -11.82 4.39 11.77
N PHE A 29 -11.32 3.49 10.94
CA PHE A 29 -12.03 2.88 9.83
C PHE A 29 -11.87 1.37 9.85
N ASP A 30 -12.83 0.66 9.25
CA ASP A 30 -12.69 -0.74 8.89
C ASP A 30 -12.99 -0.95 7.40
N GLY A 31 -12.71 -2.16 6.89
CA GLY A 31 -12.85 -2.46 5.47
C GLY A 31 -14.30 -2.35 4.97
N THR A 32 -15.29 -2.69 5.80
CA THR A 32 -16.71 -2.58 5.44
C THR A 32 -17.13 -1.13 5.27
N LEU A 33 -16.74 -0.25 6.22
CA LEU A 33 -17.00 1.18 6.11
C LEU A 33 -16.31 1.79 4.89
N LEU A 34 -15.07 1.42 4.62
CA LEU A 34 -14.35 1.92 3.44
C LEU A 34 -15.01 1.45 2.13
N VAL A 35 -15.50 0.22 2.05
CA VAL A 35 -16.32 -0.22 0.91
C VAL A 35 -17.54 0.69 0.76
N ASP A 36 -18.30 0.93 1.82
CA ASP A 36 -19.52 1.74 1.74
C ASP A 36 -19.24 3.20 1.35
N ILE A 37 -18.13 3.77 1.81
CA ILE A 37 -17.66 5.11 1.39
C ILE A 37 -17.34 5.12 -0.11
N PHE A 38 -16.49 4.21 -0.59
CA PHE A 38 -16.06 4.19 -1.99
C PHE A 38 -17.14 3.68 -2.96
N MET A 39 -18.19 3.03 -2.44
CA MET A 39 -19.43 2.71 -3.18
C MET A 39 -20.44 3.88 -3.20
N GLY A 40 -20.16 4.98 -2.49
CA GLY A 40 -21.05 6.16 -2.44
C GLY A 40 -22.28 6.01 -1.56
N ARG A 41 -22.29 5.06 -0.61
CA ARG A 41 -23.41 4.85 0.33
C ARG A 41 -23.30 5.69 1.57
N VAL A 42 -22.07 5.94 2.02
CA VAL A 42 -21.77 6.86 3.11
C VAL A 42 -21.36 8.17 2.46
N THR A 43 -22.25 9.16 2.52
CA THR A 43 -22.10 10.44 1.81
C THR A 43 -21.88 11.63 2.73
N LYS A 44 -21.91 11.42 4.05
CA LYS A 44 -21.66 12.45 5.06
C LYS A 44 -20.73 11.96 6.16
N TRP A 45 -20.00 12.88 6.77
CA TRP A 45 -19.02 12.54 7.80
C TRP A 45 -19.61 12.17 9.16
N ASN A 46 -20.81 12.64 9.46
CA ASN A 46 -21.56 12.26 10.66
C ASN A 46 -22.43 11.00 10.45
N ASP A 47 -22.20 10.23 9.38
CA ASP A 47 -22.93 8.99 9.12
C ASP A 47 -22.83 8.04 10.33
N PRO A 48 -23.93 7.38 10.75
CA PRO A 48 -23.93 6.47 11.89
C PRO A 48 -22.85 5.39 11.85
N LYS A 49 -22.47 4.90 10.67
CA LYS A 49 -21.41 3.90 10.51
C LYS A 49 -20.03 4.47 10.85
N ILE A 50 -19.75 5.72 10.51
CA ILE A 50 -18.50 6.41 10.91
C ILE A 50 -18.53 6.69 12.41
N ALA A 51 -19.65 7.21 12.92
CA ALA A 51 -19.83 7.53 14.34
C ALA A 51 -19.65 6.30 15.24
N ALA A 52 -20.18 5.14 14.83
CA ALA A 52 -20.07 3.90 15.59
C ALA A 52 -18.61 3.44 15.82
N LEU A 53 -17.71 3.71 14.88
CA LEU A 53 -16.28 3.39 15.01
C LEU A 53 -15.49 4.46 15.78
N ASN A 54 -16.07 5.64 15.98
CA ASN A 54 -15.41 6.83 16.52
C ASN A 54 -16.17 7.43 17.71
N PRO A 55 -16.46 6.65 18.77
CA PRO A 55 -17.20 7.15 19.92
C PRO A 55 -16.49 8.35 20.57
N GLY A 56 -17.24 9.42 20.84
CA GLY A 56 -16.72 10.64 21.45
C GLY A 56 -16.10 11.65 20.47
N VAL A 57 -15.93 11.30 19.19
CA VAL A 57 -15.47 12.25 18.17
C VAL A 57 -16.64 13.09 17.66
N LYS A 58 -16.49 14.42 17.66
CA LYS A 58 -17.51 15.34 17.13
C LYS A 58 -17.44 15.41 15.60
N LEU A 59 -18.12 14.47 14.94
CA LEU A 59 -18.14 14.39 13.48
C LEU A 59 -19.01 15.50 12.87
N PRO A 60 -18.51 16.26 11.88
CA PRO A 60 -19.26 17.34 11.26
C PRO A 60 -20.35 16.82 10.31
N ASN A 61 -21.47 17.54 10.23
CA ASN A 61 -22.54 17.29 9.26
C ASN A 61 -22.22 17.94 7.90
N ILE A 62 -21.13 17.51 7.28
CA ILE A 62 -20.73 17.94 5.92
C ILE A 62 -20.64 16.72 5.01
N ASP A 63 -20.65 16.99 3.70
CA ASP A 63 -20.54 15.94 2.69
C ASP A 63 -19.17 15.26 2.75
N LEU A 64 -19.16 13.95 2.49
CA LEU A 64 -17.96 13.15 2.33
C LEU A 64 -17.66 13.04 0.84
N ILE A 65 -16.52 13.58 0.42
CA ILE A 65 -16.10 13.61 -0.98
C ILE A 65 -14.98 12.59 -1.18
N VAL A 66 -15.26 11.54 -1.94
CA VAL A 66 -14.25 10.53 -2.27
C VAL A 66 -13.25 11.10 -3.27
N VAL A 67 -11.96 10.83 -3.04
CA VAL A 67 -10.87 11.12 -3.98
C VAL A 67 -10.13 9.81 -4.27
N HIS A 68 -9.95 9.50 -5.55
CA HIS A 68 -9.23 8.32 -6.02
C HIS A 68 -8.20 8.68 -7.08
N ARG A 69 -7.39 7.70 -7.49
CA ARG A 69 -6.43 7.89 -8.59
C ARG A 69 -7.14 7.95 -9.94
N SER A 70 -6.71 8.86 -10.81
CA SER A 70 -7.18 8.94 -12.20
C SER A 70 -6.30 8.15 -13.19
N ASP A 71 -5.10 7.75 -12.78
CA ASP A 71 -4.12 7.03 -13.58
C ASP A 71 -3.91 5.59 -13.10
N GLY A 72 -3.33 4.75 -13.97
CA GLY A 72 -2.93 3.39 -13.61
C GLY A 72 -1.95 3.39 -12.44
N SER A 73 -2.32 2.73 -11.35
CA SER A 73 -1.65 2.89 -10.05
C SER A 73 -1.52 1.59 -9.28
N GLY A 74 -0.30 1.29 -8.81
CA GLY A 74 -0.07 0.24 -7.83
C GLY A 74 -0.77 0.51 -6.48
N THR A 75 -0.82 1.78 -6.05
CA THR A 75 -1.56 2.18 -4.84
C THR A 75 -3.05 1.86 -4.97
N THR A 76 -3.64 2.10 -6.15
CA THR A 76 -5.02 1.69 -6.46
C THR A 76 -5.18 0.18 -6.43
N TYR A 77 -4.25 -0.57 -7.02
CA TYR A 77 -4.27 -2.03 -6.97
C TYR A 77 -4.30 -2.53 -5.51
N VAL A 78 -3.42 -2.00 -4.65
CA VAL A 78 -3.34 -2.38 -3.24
C VAL A 78 -4.62 -2.01 -2.49
N PHE A 79 -5.10 -0.78 -2.65
CA PHE A 79 -6.30 -0.31 -1.96
C PHE A 79 -7.54 -1.09 -2.39
N THR A 80 -7.73 -1.32 -3.69
CA THR A 80 -8.87 -2.07 -4.20
C THR A 80 -8.78 -3.57 -3.90
N ASP A 81 -7.58 -4.16 -3.86
CA ASP A 81 -7.36 -5.53 -3.38
C ASP A 81 -7.77 -5.67 -1.91
N TYR A 82 -7.49 -4.67 -1.06
CA TYR A 82 -7.99 -4.64 0.31
C TYR A 82 -9.53 -4.58 0.32
N LEU A 83 -10.18 -3.64 -0.37
CA LEU A 83 -11.65 -3.52 -0.40
C LEU A 83 -12.34 -4.79 -0.93
N ASN A 84 -11.73 -5.44 -1.92
CA ASN A 84 -12.19 -6.69 -2.51
C ASN A 84 -12.31 -7.85 -1.51
N LYS A 85 -11.63 -7.78 -0.36
CA LYS A 85 -11.69 -8.78 0.72
C LYS A 85 -12.88 -8.59 1.66
N PHE A 86 -13.58 -7.45 1.59
CA PHE A 86 -14.68 -7.11 2.51
C PHE A 86 -16.07 -7.09 1.85
N SER A 87 -16.14 -7.14 0.51
CA SER A 87 -17.42 -7.07 -0.18
C SER A 87 -17.43 -7.89 -1.46
N ARG A 88 -18.38 -8.84 -1.52
CA ARG A 88 -18.66 -9.60 -2.74
C ARG A 88 -19.15 -8.69 -3.86
N GLU A 89 -19.97 -7.69 -3.54
CA GLU A 89 -20.46 -6.74 -4.53
C GLU A 89 -19.33 -5.87 -5.09
N TRP A 90 -18.39 -5.44 -4.24
CA TRP A 90 -17.19 -4.75 -4.72
C TRP A 90 -16.45 -5.62 -5.73
N LYS A 91 -16.24 -6.90 -5.39
CA LYS A 91 -15.58 -7.87 -6.25
C LYS A 91 -16.27 -8.04 -7.60
N ASP A 92 -17.60 -8.10 -7.60
CA ASP A 92 -18.38 -8.37 -8.80
C ASP A 92 -18.53 -7.11 -9.69
N LYS A 93 -18.61 -5.90 -9.10
CA LYS A 93 -18.86 -4.65 -9.85
C LYS A 93 -17.62 -3.81 -10.15
N VAL A 94 -16.64 -3.80 -9.25
CA VAL A 94 -15.46 -2.92 -9.33
C VAL A 94 -14.18 -3.75 -9.49
N GLY A 95 -14.04 -4.80 -8.70
CA GLY A 95 -12.86 -5.66 -8.65
C GLY A 95 -11.62 -4.95 -8.09
N TYR A 96 -10.46 -5.47 -8.42
CA TYR A 96 -9.17 -4.87 -8.08
C TYR A 96 -8.23 -4.92 -9.28
N ALA A 97 -7.62 -3.79 -9.58
CA ALA A 97 -6.71 -3.60 -10.69
C ALA A 97 -5.93 -2.29 -10.48
N THR A 98 -4.96 -2.02 -11.34
CA THR A 98 -4.28 -0.71 -11.33
C THR A 98 -5.19 0.43 -11.76
N SER A 99 -6.30 0.13 -12.43
CA SER A 99 -7.37 1.06 -12.78
C SER A 99 -8.71 0.32 -12.75
N VAL A 100 -9.73 0.92 -12.15
CA VAL A 100 -11.08 0.36 -11.99
C VAL A 100 -12.12 1.43 -12.33
N ASN A 101 -13.35 1.00 -12.62
CA ASN A 101 -14.48 1.91 -12.79
C ASN A 101 -15.01 2.32 -11.41
N TRP A 102 -14.51 3.45 -10.89
CA TRP A 102 -14.91 3.96 -9.58
C TRP A 102 -16.39 4.34 -9.55
N PRO A 103 -17.17 3.91 -8.53
CA PRO A 103 -18.58 4.27 -8.41
C PRO A 103 -18.80 5.78 -8.20
N VAL A 104 -17.92 6.41 -7.43
CA VAL A 104 -17.98 7.83 -7.06
C VAL A 104 -16.57 8.41 -6.87
N GLY A 105 -16.49 9.73 -6.89
CA GLY A 105 -15.32 10.48 -6.44
C GLY A 105 -14.62 11.30 -7.50
N LEU A 106 -13.62 12.04 -7.06
CA LEU A 106 -12.78 12.90 -7.88
C LEU A 106 -11.46 12.19 -8.20
N GLY A 107 -11.05 12.25 -9.47
CA GLY A 107 -9.79 11.68 -9.92
C GLY A 107 -8.60 12.64 -9.70
N GLY A 108 -7.59 12.19 -8.95
CA GLY A 108 -6.27 12.83 -8.83
C GLY A 108 -5.17 12.02 -9.52
N LYS A 109 -4.31 12.68 -10.31
CA LYS A 109 -3.19 12.00 -10.99
C LYS A 109 -2.02 11.82 -10.02
N GLY A 110 -1.50 10.60 -9.89
CA GLY A 110 -0.42 10.30 -8.94
C GLY A 110 -0.87 10.36 -7.48
N ASN A 111 0.03 10.03 -6.56
CA ASN A 111 -0.23 10.28 -5.13
C ASN A 111 -0.36 11.79 -4.89
N GLU A 112 0.48 12.58 -5.57
CA GLU A 112 0.50 14.04 -5.51
C GLU A 112 -0.88 14.63 -5.81
N GLY A 113 -1.54 14.19 -6.89
CA GLY A 113 -2.85 14.69 -7.26
C GLY A 113 -3.93 14.34 -6.25
N VAL A 114 -3.92 13.12 -5.70
CA VAL A 114 -4.86 12.73 -4.63
C VAL A 114 -4.60 13.55 -3.37
N THR A 115 -3.34 13.69 -2.96
CA THR A 115 -2.91 14.55 -1.84
C THR A 115 -3.40 15.98 -2.00
N GLN A 116 -3.22 16.60 -3.17
CA GLN A 116 -3.65 17.98 -3.39
C GLN A 116 -5.18 18.11 -3.33
N GLN A 117 -5.92 17.19 -3.94
CA GLN A 117 -7.38 17.21 -3.87
C GLN A 117 -7.88 17.08 -2.44
N VAL A 118 -7.33 16.15 -1.66
CA VAL A 118 -7.68 16.01 -0.23
C VAL A 118 -7.39 17.31 0.52
N LYS A 119 -6.21 17.93 0.32
CA LYS A 119 -5.85 19.18 0.99
C LYS A 119 -6.79 20.35 0.68
N GLN A 120 -7.23 20.47 -0.55
CA GLN A 120 -7.98 21.63 -1.03
C GLN A 120 -9.48 21.53 -0.77
N VAL A 121 -10.01 20.32 -0.69
CA VAL A 121 -11.45 20.08 -0.58
C VAL A 121 -11.80 19.66 0.85
N GLU A 122 -12.45 20.54 1.60
CA GLU A 122 -13.01 20.19 2.90
C GLU A 122 -14.05 19.07 2.75
N GLY A 123 -14.00 18.08 3.65
CA GLY A 123 -14.83 16.89 3.56
C GLY A 123 -14.25 15.79 2.64
N ALA A 124 -13.09 16.02 2.00
CA ALA A 124 -12.47 14.99 1.18
C ALA A 124 -11.91 13.82 2.00
N LEU A 125 -12.01 12.60 1.45
CA LEU A 125 -11.33 11.39 1.89
C LEU A 125 -10.68 10.72 0.68
N GLY A 126 -9.42 10.34 0.80
CA GLY A 126 -8.70 9.62 -0.25
C GLY A 126 -7.69 8.62 0.33
N TYR A 127 -6.95 7.96 -0.56
CA TYR A 127 -5.90 7.01 -0.21
C TYR A 127 -4.57 7.39 -0.86
N VAL A 128 -3.49 7.39 -0.08
CA VAL A 128 -2.14 7.74 -0.53
C VAL A 128 -1.09 6.84 0.13
N GLU A 129 0.09 6.74 -0.44
CA GLU A 129 1.23 6.14 0.29
C GLU A 129 1.57 7.00 1.52
N LEU A 130 1.93 6.36 2.65
CA LEU A 130 2.19 6.99 3.94
C LEU A 130 3.13 8.20 3.84
N ILE A 131 4.19 8.15 3.04
CA ILE A 131 5.12 9.27 2.85
C ILE A 131 4.40 10.55 2.42
N TYR A 132 3.39 10.45 1.56
CA TYR A 132 2.67 11.61 1.07
C TYR A 132 1.83 12.27 2.15
N ALA A 133 1.22 11.46 3.03
CA ALA A 133 0.50 11.96 4.18
C ALA A 133 1.48 12.63 5.17
N LEU A 134 2.62 12.00 5.46
CA LEU A 134 3.64 12.53 6.38
C LEU A 134 4.25 13.84 5.87
N SER A 135 4.79 13.84 4.64
CA SER A 135 5.45 15.01 4.05
C SER A 135 4.50 16.20 3.85
N ASN A 136 3.19 15.96 3.72
CA ASN A 136 2.17 17.00 3.60
C ASN A 136 1.42 17.29 4.91
N LYS A 137 1.80 16.65 6.02
CA LYS A 137 1.16 16.79 7.34
C LYS A 137 -0.36 16.55 7.29
N LEU A 138 -0.79 15.59 6.49
CA LEU A 138 -2.21 15.24 6.39
C LEU A 138 -2.63 14.35 7.57
N PRO A 139 -3.86 14.50 8.07
CA PRO A 139 -4.40 13.51 8.98
C PRO A 139 -4.67 12.21 8.21
N TYR A 140 -4.47 11.09 8.89
CA TYR A 140 -4.76 9.76 8.36
C TYR A 140 -5.34 8.89 9.47
N GLY A 141 -6.19 7.95 9.06
CA GLY A 141 -6.94 7.10 9.98
C GLY A 141 -6.22 5.83 10.39
N GLN A 142 -6.65 5.28 11.53
CA GLN A 142 -6.33 3.92 11.95
C GLN A 142 -7.25 2.92 11.24
N ILE A 143 -6.71 1.76 10.84
CA ILE A 143 -7.49 0.74 10.12
C ILE A 143 -7.61 -0.50 10.99
N LYS A 144 -8.84 -1.03 11.12
CA LYS A 144 -9.11 -2.29 11.82
C LYS A 144 -8.48 -3.46 11.10
N ASN A 145 -7.67 -4.24 11.79
CA ASN A 145 -7.03 -5.44 11.27
C ASN A 145 -7.84 -6.72 11.58
N PRO A 146 -7.42 -7.90 11.08
CA PRO A 146 -8.11 -9.16 11.34
C PRO A 146 -8.19 -9.57 12.82
N SER A 147 -7.29 -9.09 13.69
CA SER A 147 -7.36 -9.36 15.13
C SER A 147 -8.38 -8.45 15.85
N GLY A 148 -9.01 -7.51 15.13
CA GLY A 148 -9.98 -6.57 15.67
C GLY A 148 -9.38 -5.28 16.22
N SER A 149 -8.05 -5.13 16.16
CA SER A 149 -7.32 -3.96 16.64
C SER A 149 -7.30 -2.85 15.58
N PHE A 150 -7.40 -1.59 16.00
CA PHE A 150 -7.22 -0.44 15.11
C PHE A 150 -5.75 -0.05 15.05
N ILE A 151 -5.12 -0.24 13.90
CA ILE A 151 -3.68 -0.10 13.73
C ILE A 151 -3.36 1.23 13.05
N THR A 152 -2.45 1.99 13.68
CA THR A 152 -1.84 3.18 13.08
C THR A 152 -0.76 2.74 12.10
N PRO A 153 -0.72 3.28 10.87
CA PRO A 153 0.35 2.96 9.93
C PRO A 153 1.71 3.48 10.42
N SER A 154 2.70 2.60 10.43
CA SER A 154 4.11 2.88 10.74
C SER A 154 5.02 1.86 10.06
N LEU A 155 6.34 2.04 10.11
CA LEU A 155 7.30 1.08 9.56
C LEU A 155 7.17 -0.29 10.23
N GLU A 156 6.96 -0.30 11.55
CA GLU A 156 6.84 -1.49 12.38
C GLU A 156 5.55 -2.27 12.05
N THR A 157 4.42 -1.57 11.90
CA THR A 157 3.13 -2.21 11.61
C THR A 157 3.05 -2.70 10.16
N VAL A 158 3.73 -2.03 9.23
CA VAL A 158 3.93 -2.51 7.84
C VAL A 158 4.81 -3.75 7.79
N THR A 159 5.94 -3.74 8.51
CA THR A 159 6.82 -4.91 8.62
C THR A 159 6.07 -6.11 9.22
N SER A 160 5.25 -5.86 10.24
CA SER A 160 4.41 -6.87 10.89
C SER A 160 3.41 -7.50 9.92
N ALA A 161 2.83 -6.74 8.98
CA ALA A 161 1.93 -7.27 7.97
C ALA A 161 2.63 -8.29 7.06
N ALA A 162 3.87 -8.02 6.64
CA ALA A 162 4.64 -8.96 5.84
C ALA A 162 5.11 -10.20 6.62
N ALA A 163 5.44 -10.04 7.90
CA ALA A 163 5.77 -11.17 8.78
C ALA A 163 4.58 -12.14 8.98
N GLY A 164 3.35 -11.63 8.87
CA GLY A 164 2.12 -12.43 8.93
C GLY A 164 1.91 -13.38 7.74
N ILE A 165 2.69 -13.24 6.66
CA ILE A 165 2.55 -14.03 5.43
C ILE A 165 3.77 -14.92 5.21
N LYS A 166 3.52 -16.22 5.02
CA LYS A 166 4.58 -17.20 4.67
C LYS A 166 4.73 -17.27 3.15
N LEU A 167 5.88 -16.84 2.65
CA LEU A 167 6.22 -16.97 1.24
C LEU A 167 6.89 -18.34 0.98
N PRO A 168 6.42 -19.12 -0.02
CA PRO A 168 7.07 -20.37 -0.37
C PRO A 168 8.43 -20.11 -1.05
N LYS A 169 9.34 -21.09 -0.99
CA LYS A 169 10.71 -20.95 -1.53
C LYS A 169 10.75 -20.66 -3.04
N ASP A 170 9.75 -21.13 -3.78
CA ASP A 170 9.57 -20.95 -5.21
C ASP A 170 8.64 -19.76 -5.56
N THR A 171 8.20 -18.98 -4.57
CA THR A 171 7.34 -17.79 -4.76
C THR A 171 7.85 -16.93 -5.89
N ASP A 172 6.99 -16.42 -6.77
CA ASP A 172 7.38 -15.43 -7.79
C ASP A 172 7.22 -13.98 -7.32
N PHE A 173 6.97 -13.79 -6.00
CA PHE A 173 6.71 -12.55 -5.29
C PHE A 173 5.47 -11.77 -5.73
N ARG A 174 4.62 -12.31 -6.62
CA ARG A 174 3.32 -11.69 -6.94
C ARG A 174 2.30 -12.03 -5.85
N VAL A 175 2.51 -11.47 -4.67
CA VAL A 175 1.75 -11.76 -3.45
C VAL A 175 1.08 -10.50 -2.93
N SER A 176 -0.15 -10.66 -2.43
CA SER A 176 -0.82 -9.63 -1.65
C SER A 176 -0.57 -9.88 -0.16
N ILE A 177 -0.25 -8.81 0.56
CA ILE A 177 -0.18 -8.81 2.03
C ILE A 177 -1.25 -7.91 2.65
N THR A 178 -2.23 -7.45 1.87
CA THR A 178 -3.34 -6.67 2.44
C THR A 178 -4.18 -7.58 3.36
N ASN A 179 -4.66 -7.01 4.44
CA ASN A 179 -5.42 -7.69 5.49
C ASN A 179 -4.69 -8.94 6.03
N ALA A 180 -3.36 -8.90 6.11
CA ALA A 180 -2.56 -9.99 6.68
C ALA A 180 -2.90 -10.21 8.16
N PRO A 181 -2.82 -11.47 8.66
CA PRO A 181 -3.02 -11.75 10.07
C PRO A 181 -1.87 -11.20 10.92
N GLY A 182 -2.17 -10.91 12.19
CA GLY A 182 -1.19 -10.44 13.17
C GLY A 182 -1.75 -9.29 14.01
N ALA A 183 -1.45 -9.28 15.31
CA ALA A 183 -2.01 -8.31 16.25
C ALA A 183 -1.67 -6.85 15.89
N GLU A 184 -0.46 -6.62 15.37
CA GLU A 184 0.07 -5.30 14.99
C GLU A 184 0.14 -5.08 13.47
N ALA A 185 -0.41 -6.00 12.67
CA ALA A 185 -0.31 -5.93 11.21
C ALA A 185 -1.16 -4.78 10.65
N TYR A 186 -0.53 -3.82 9.95
CA TYR A 186 -1.28 -2.78 9.25
C TYR A 186 -2.02 -3.39 8.04
N PRO A 187 -3.35 -3.18 7.89
CA PRO A 187 -4.15 -3.94 6.92
C PRO A 187 -3.95 -3.53 5.46
N ILE A 188 -3.44 -2.35 5.16
CA ILE A 188 -3.29 -1.87 3.77
C ILE A 188 -1.81 -1.66 3.44
N ALA A 189 -1.01 -2.69 3.69
CA ALA A 189 0.42 -2.74 3.39
C ALA A 189 0.69 -3.45 2.05
N SER A 190 1.82 -3.13 1.42
CA SER A 190 2.30 -3.83 0.23
C SER A 190 3.81 -3.77 0.11
N PHE A 191 4.38 -4.78 -0.55
CA PHE A 191 5.68 -4.64 -1.19
C PHE A 191 5.59 -3.68 -2.39
N THR A 192 6.72 -3.15 -2.82
CA THR A 192 6.91 -2.64 -4.19
C THR A 192 7.99 -3.43 -4.91
N TRP A 193 7.91 -3.51 -6.23
CA TRP A 193 8.75 -4.41 -7.03
C TRP A 193 9.49 -3.67 -8.14
N LEU A 194 10.72 -4.12 -8.39
CA LEU A 194 11.39 -3.93 -9.67
C LEU A 194 11.10 -5.11 -10.59
N LEU A 195 10.84 -4.82 -11.86
CA LEU A 195 10.62 -5.82 -12.91
C LEU A 195 11.89 -5.96 -13.73
N VAL A 196 12.52 -7.13 -13.66
CA VAL A 196 13.86 -7.36 -14.22
C VAL A 196 13.82 -8.51 -15.20
N LYS A 197 14.32 -8.31 -16.43
CA LYS A 197 14.44 -9.41 -17.40
C LYS A 197 15.35 -10.49 -16.82
N LYS A 198 14.91 -11.75 -16.86
CA LYS A 198 15.67 -12.88 -16.33
C LYS A 198 17.00 -13.07 -17.06
N ASP A 199 17.00 -12.86 -18.37
CA ASP A 199 18.18 -12.96 -19.22
C ASP A 199 18.33 -11.67 -20.04
N ASN A 200 19.50 -11.05 -19.91
CA ASN A 200 19.85 -9.83 -20.63
C ASN A 200 21.05 -10.09 -21.54
N LYS A 201 20.95 -9.73 -22.82
CA LYS A 201 22.01 -9.99 -23.80
C LYS A 201 23.27 -9.17 -23.52
N ASP A 202 23.12 -7.99 -22.92
CA ASP A 202 24.23 -7.14 -22.51
C ASP A 202 24.77 -7.59 -21.15
N THR A 203 25.90 -8.29 -21.18
CA THR A 203 26.56 -8.84 -19.98
C THR A 203 27.00 -7.77 -18.99
N ALA A 204 27.48 -6.62 -19.45
CA ALA A 204 27.93 -5.54 -18.57
C ALA A 204 26.73 -4.94 -17.83
N LYS A 205 25.66 -4.63 -18.55
CA LYS A 205 24.41 -4.15 -17.96
C LYS A 205 23.76 -5.16 -17.03
N ALA A 206 23.77 -6.44 -17.40
CA ALA A 206 23.20 -7.51 -16.57
C ALA A 206 23.93 -7.62 -15.21
N LYS A 207 25.26 -7.56 -15.21
CA LYS A 207 26.08 -7.56 -13.99
C LYS A 207 25.80 -6.35 -13.12
N LEU A 208 25.73 -5.15 -13.69
CA LEU A 208 25.42 -3.92 -12.95
C LEU A 208 24.03 -3.97 -12.31
N ILE A 209 23.01 -4.47 -13.04
CA ILE A 209 21.67 -4.66 -12.48
C ILE A 209 21.70 -5.67 -11.33
N ARG A 210 22.39 -6.82 -11.49
CA ARG A 210 22.50 -7.81 -10.41
C ARG A 210 23.17 -7.23 -9.17
N ASP A 211 24.30 -6.54 -9.34
CA ASP A 211 25.06 -5.92 -8.25
C ASP A 211 24.22 -4.84 -7.55
N PHE A 212 23.49 -4.01 -8.30
CA PHE A 212 22.61 -2.99 -7.73
C PHE A 212 21.47 -3.62 -6.93
N LEU A 213 20.80 -4.65 -7.45
CA LEU A 213 19.72 -5.34 -6.73
C LEU A 213 20.23 -6.05 -5.47
N ALA A 214 21.44 -6.61 -5.51
CA ALA A 214 22.08 -7.23 -4.35
C ALA A 214 22.44 -6.17 -3.30
N TRP A 215 22.94 -5.00 -3.73
CA TRP A 215 23.19 -3.86 -2.84
C TRP A 215 21.89 -3.34 -2.20
N MET A 216 20.79 -3.23 -2.96
CA MET A 216 19.51 -2.69 -2.44
C MET A 216 18.96 -3.45 -1.24
N ILE A 217 19.28 -4.74 -1.10
CA ILE A 217 18.78 -5.59 -0.02
C ILE A 217 19.79 -5.74 1.13
N THR A 218 20.93 -5.06 1.09
CA THR A 218 21.85 -5.04 2.22
C THR A 218 21.26 -4.23 3.38
N PRO A 219 21.67 -4.50 4.64
CA PRO A 219 21.20 -3.74 5.79
C PRO A 219 21.41 -2.23 5.64
N GLU A 220 22.53 -1.81 5.05
CA GLU A 220 22.86 -0.38 4.87
C GLU A 220 21.90 0.29 3.90
N ALA A 221 21.62 -0.33 2.75
CA ALA A 221 20.69 0.23 1.75
C ALA A 221 19.24 0.22 2.27
N GLN A 222 18.83 -0.85 2.95
CA GLN A 222 17.51 -0.95 3.57
C GLN A 222 17.31 0.12 4.66
N LYS A 223 18.35 0.47 5.41
CA LYS A 223 18.30 1.56 6.40
C LYS A 223 18.03 2.92 5.74
N MET A 224 18.58 3.19 4.56
CA MET A 224 18.32 4.45 3.82
C MET A 224 16.85 4.60 3.44
N ALA A 225 16.13 3.49 3.21
CA ALA A 225 14.71 3.53 2.86
C ALA A 225 13.82 3.93 4.05
N ALA A 226 14.24 3.62 5.28
CA ALA A 226 13.51 3.98 6.49
C ALA A 226 13.45 5.51 6.68
N ASP A 227 14.49 6.24 6.27
CA ASP A 227 14.52 7.71 6.27
C ASP A 227 13.45 8.32 5.34
N LEU A 228 12.98 7.55 4.35
CA LEU A 228 11.89 7.90 3.44
C LEU A 228 10.56 7.25 3.83
N HIS A 229 10.44 6.76 5.07
CA HIS A 229 9.24 6.12 5.60
C HIS A 229 8.80 4.84 4.85
N TYR A 230 9.75 4.13 4.25
CA TYR A 230 9.54 2.77 3.74
C TYR A 230 10.10 1.73 4.71
N ALA A 231 9.34 0.66 4.93
CA ALA A 231 9.76 -0.39 5.85
C ALA A 231 10.73 -1.36 5.17
N PRO A 232 11.76 -1.84 5.89
CA PRO A 232 12.74 -2.75 5.32
C PRO A 232 12.13 -4.13 5.05
N LEU A 233 12.70 -4.85 4.10
CA LEU A 233 12.34 -6.25 3.85
C LEU A 233 12.64 -7.11 5.10
N PRO A 234 11.71 -7.96 5.56
CA PRO A 234 12.00 -8.94 6.59
C PRO A 234 13.12 -9.90 6.14
N ALA A 235 13.96 -10.36 7.08
CA ALA A 235 15.09 -11.24 6.77
C ALA A 235 14.72 -12.50 5.94
N PRO A 236 13.58 -13.19 6.17
CA PRO A 236 13.16 -14.29 5.31
C PRO A 236 12.90 -13.88 3.85
N VAL A 237 12.41 -12.66 3.62
CA VAL A 237 12.18 -12.12 2.27
C VAL A 237 13.50 -11.77 1.60
N VAL A 238 14.43 -11.15 2.33
CA VAL A 238 15.80 -10.86 1.83
C VAL A 238 16.46 -12.13 1.31
N ALA A 239 16.45 -13.22 2.09
CA ALA A 239 17.03 -14.50 1.66
C ALA A 239 16.37 -15.08 0.39
N LEU A 240 15.06 -14.93 0.23
CA LEU A 240 14.36 -15.34 -0.99
C LEU A 240 14.74 -14.46 -2.19
N VAL A 241 14.96 -13.16 -1.98
CA VAL A 241 15.42 -12.25 -3.03
C VAL A 241 16.84 -12.60 -3.45
N GLU A 242 17.76 -12.83 -2.51
CA GLU A 242 19.14 -13.27 -2.79
C GLU A 242 19.15 -14.53 -3.66
N ALA A 243 18.38 -15.56 -3.28
CA ALA A 243 18.25 -16.78 -4.05
C ALA A 243 17.71 -16.53 -5.47
N ARG A 244 16.76 -15.58 -5.62
CA ARG A 244 16.26 -15.18 -6.94
C ARG A 244 17.31 -14.47 -7.78
N LEU A 245 18.13 -13.61 -7.21
CA LEU A 245 19.20 -12.90 -7.94
C LEU A 245 20.22 -13.87 -8.54
N GLN A 246 20.47 -15.02 -7.92
CA GLN A 246 21.32 -16.09 -8.47
C GLN A 246 20.76 -16.72 -9.76
N SER A 247 19.48 -16.49 -10.08
CA SER A 247 18.87 -17.00 -11.31
C SER A 247 18.98 -16.05 -12.51
N LEU A 248 19.52 -14.84 -12.32
CA LEU A 248 19.73 -13.86 -13.37
C LEU A 248 20.81 -14.32 -14.35
N LYS A 249 20.60 -14.03 -15.63
CA LYS A 249 21.44 -14.47 -16.74
C LYS A 249 21.91 -13.32 -17.61
N ALA A 250 23.09 -13.51 -18.20
CA ALA A 250 23.67 -12.71 -19.25
C ALA A 250 23.95 -13.60 -20.47
N GLY A 251 23.24 -13.37 -21.59
CA GLY A 251 23.38 -14.17 -22.81
C GLY A 251 23.19 -15.67 -22.57
N GLY A 252 22.21 -16.05 -21.75
CA GLY A 252 21.88 -17.44 -21.42
C GLY A 252 22.69 -18.06 -20.27
N LYS A 253 23.77 -17.40 -19.83
CA LYS A 253 24.65 -17.88 -18.74
C LYS A 253 24.31 -17.19 -17.43
N VAL A 254 24.31 -17.93 -16.32
CA VAL A 254 24.08 -17.35 -14.99
C VAL A 254 25.16 -16.33 -14.67
N ILE A 255 24.75 -15.20 -14.08
CA ILE A 255 25.67 -14.16 -13.64
C ILE A 255 26.21 -14.57 -12.28
N ALA A 256 27.51 -14.84 -12.18
CA ALA A 256 28.15 -15.14 -10.90
C ALA A 256 27.98 -13.99 -9.91
N GLY A 257 27.74 -14.32 -8.63
CA GLY A 257 27.76 -13.38 -7.50
C GLY A 257 29.11 -12.68 -7.32
N ARG A 258 29.12 -11.62 -6.51
CA ARG A 258 30.37 -11.15 -5.88
C ARG A 258 30.56 -11.94 -4.60
#